data_AF-A0A1Y1RFJ7-F1
#
_entry.id   AF-A0A1Y1RFJ7-F1
#
_cell.length_a   1.000
_cell.length_b   1.000
_cell.length_c   1.000
_cell.angle_alpha   90.00
_cell.angle_beta   90.00
_cell.angle_gamma   90.00
#
_symmetry.space_group_name_H-M   'P 1'
#
loop_
_entity.id
_entity.type
_entity.pdbx_description
1 polymer ?
#
loop_
_entity_poly.entity_id
_entity_poly.type
_entity_poly.pdbx_seq_one_letter_code
_entity_poly.pdbx_strand_id
1 'polypeptide(L)'
;MWLLLALSLTFVTGCSEDDDPEPIPVEYGGITFPQGEISFADAVVSYTPGPGVSSPYDDPTLALEAPDDTEYTDNAVALGDEGVLVLRFTDNSLITSGDSEYDLWIFEIGDLEPTDVAISTDGTGWIEVGANSGATSGIDIDAYIGSGVVAGKKYYFVKLTDLLPHQTGSPYAGADIDAVGAITTVPEGIITAGGSDGVTTPAIK
;
A
#
# COMPACT_ATOMS: atom_id res chain seq x y z
N MET A 1 69.04 -31.04 -11.80
CA MET A 1 67.77 -31.20 -11.08
C MET A 1 67.03 -29.88 -11.22
N TRP A 2 66.12 -29.78 -12.19
CA TRP A 2 65.33 -28.56 -12.46
C TRP A 2 63.93 -28.79 -11.91
N LEU A 3 63.50 -27.96 -10.96
CA LEU A 3 62.16 -28.00 -10.38
C LEU A 3 61.31 -26.95 -11.11
N LEU A 4 60.39 -27.39 -11.96
CA LEU A 4 59.30 -26.54 -12.46
C LEU A 4 58.25 -26.42 -11.37
N LEU A 5 57.99 -25.20 -10.91
CA LEU A 5 56.84 -24.88 -10.06
C LEU A 5 55.66 -24.54 -10.99
N ALA A 6 54.66 -25.42 -11.08
CA ALA A 6 53.42 -25.13 -11.77
C ALA A 6 52.52 -24.31 -10.84
N LEU A 7 52.22 -23.07 -11.22
CA LEU A 7 51.23 -22.23 -10.55
C LEU A 7 49.84 -22.64 -11.10
N SER A 8 49.03 -23.36 -10.30
CA SER A 8 47.64 -23.61 -10.69
C SER A 8 46.82 -22.35 -10.41
N LEU A 9 46.35 -21.69 -11.46
CA LEU A 9 45.37 -20.62 -11.36
C LEU A 9 43.99 -21.26 -11.31
N THR A 10 43.41 -21.33 -10.11
CA THR A 10 42.01 -21.71 -9.94
C THR A 10 41.15 -20.52 -10.35
N PHE A 11 40.36 -20.68 -11.41
CA PHE A 11 39.29 -19.72 -11.70
C PHE A 11 38.21 -19.89 -10.63
N VAL A 12 38.00 -18.86 -9.80
CA VAL A 12 36.76 -18.72 -9.03
C VAL A 12 35.72 -18.18 -10.02
N THR A 13 34.90 -19.08 -10.56
CA THR A 13 33.66 -18.68 -11.20
C THR A 13 32.62 -18.61 -10.09
N GLY A 14 32.38 -17.40 -9.60
CA GLY A 14 31.33 -17.10 -8.65
C GLY A 14 30.79 -15.71 -8.96
N CYS A 15 30.01 -15.61 -10.04
CA CYS A 15 28.95 -14.61 -10.06
C CYS A 15 27.86 -15.21 -9.17
N SER A 16 27.79 -14.79 -7.90
CA SER A 16 26.53 -14.93 -7.16
C SER A 16 25.57 -13.99 -7.87
N GLU A 17 24.76 -14.57 -8.75
CA GLU A 17 23.54 -13.91 -9.21
C GLU A 17 22.76 -13.53 -7.94
N ASP A 18 22.39 -12.26 -7.92
CA ASP A 18 21.55 -11.57 -6.96
C ASP A 18 20.50 -12.51 -6.32
N ASP A 19 20.78 -13.03 -5.11
CA ASP A 19 19.73 -13.46 -4.18
C ASP A 19 19.10 -12.17 -3.64
N ASP A 20 18.34 -11.47 -4.49
CA ASP A 20 17.37 -10.50 -3.99
C ASP A 20 16.37 -11.33 -3.17
N PRO A 21 16.27 -11.15 -1.84
CA PRO A 21 15.43 -12.00 -1.04
C PRO A 21 14.00 -11.92 -1.56
N GLU A 22 13.47 -13.04 -2.03
CA GLU A 22 12.06 -13.15 -2.39
C GLU A 22 11.24 -12.58 -1.22
N PRO A 23 10.25 -11.71 -1.50
CA PRO A 23 9.43 -11.10 -0.47
C PRO A 23 8.80 -12.19 0.38
N ILE A 24 8.88 -12.04 1.70
CA ILE A 24 8.28 -12.99 2.64
C ILE A 24 6.84 -12.53 2.86
N PRO A 25 5.83 -13.34 2.50
CA PRO A 25 4.44 -12.99 2.79
C PRO A 25 4.22 -12.81 4.29
N VAL A 26 3.50 -11.76 4.66
CA VAL A 26 3.15 -11.46 6.06
C VAL A 26 1.63 -11.39 6.20
N GLU A 27 1.10 -11.83 7.33
CA GLU A 27 -0.32 -11.77 7.63
C GLU A 27 -0.61 -10.62 8.60
N TYR A 28 -1.57 -9.77 8.24
CA TYR A 28 -2.08 -8.67 9.07
C TYR A 28 -3.60 -8.79 9.17
N GLY A 29 -4.14 -8.82 10.40
CA GLY A 29 -5.59 -8.95 10.61
C GLY A 29 -6.25 -10.17 9.92
N GLY A 30 -5.50 -11.25 9.70
CA GLY A 30 -5.97 -12.44 8.97
C GLY A 30 -5.87 -12.36 7.44
N ILE A 31 -5.29 -11.28 6.90
CA ILE A 31 -5.11 -11.05 5.47
C ILE A 31 -3.63 -11.20 5.12
N THR A 32 -3.33 -12.04 4.13
CA THR A 32 -1.96 -12.24 3.65
C THR A 32 -1.58 -11.16 2.64
N PHE A 33 -0.46 -10.49 2.87
CA PHE A 33 0.19 -9.58 1.94
C PHE A 33 1.41 -10.27 1.35
N PRO A 34 1.36 -10.70 0.07
CA PRO A 34 2.45 -11.45 -0.56
C PRO A 34 3.80 -10.71 -0.56
N GLN A 35 3.75 -9.38 -0.62
CA GLN A 35 4.94 -8.51 -0.61
C GLN A 35 5.35 -8.04 0.80
N GLY A 36 4.58 -8.38 1.83
CA GLY A 36 4.83 -7.98 3.22
C GLY A 36 4.65 -6.48 3.46
N GLU A 37 5.50 -5.91 4.31
CA GLU A 37 5.41 -4.51 4.80
C GLU A 37 5.43 -3.46 3.69
N ILE A 38 6.07 -3.71 2.55
CA ILE A 38 6.08 -2.79 1.40
C ILE A 38 4.70 -2.60 0.75
N SER A 39 3.66 -3.29 1.24
CA SER A 39 2.31 -3.22 0.68
C SER A 39 1.53 -2.00 1.14
N PHE A 40 1.99 -1.31 2.17
CA PHE A 40 1.24 -0.27 2.86
C PHE A 40 1.52 1.13 2.34
N ALA A 41 0.65 2.08 2.68
CA ALA A 41 0.82 3.47 2.28
C ALA A 41 1.91 4.17 3.12
N ASP A 42 2.74 4.98 2.46
CA ASP A 42 3.93 5.60 3.09
C ASP A 42 3.74 7.08 3.43
N ALA A 43 2.75 7.73 2.81
CA ALA A 43 2.59 9.17 2.92
C ALA A 43 1.14 9.64 2.94
N VAL A 44 0.86 10.58 3.85
CA VAL A 44 -0.35 11.39 3.84
C VAL A 44 -0.19 12.49 2.79
N VAL A 45 -1.07 12.51 1.80
CA VAL A 45 -1.14 13.58 0.80
C VAL A 45 -1.99 14.73 1.31
N SER A 46 -3.16 14.41 1.89
CA SER A 46 -4.04 15.39 2.52
C SER A 46 -4.99 14.69 3.49
N TYR A 47 -5.35 15.41 4.55
CA TYR A 47 -6.35 14.98 5.51
C TYR A 47 -7.26 16.16 5.83
N THR A 48 -8.56 15.97 5.71
CA THR A 48 -9.59 16.95 6.05
C THR A 48 -10.63 16.24 6.91
N PRO A 49 -10.50 16.27 8.24
CA PRO A 49 -11.44 15.60 9.10
C PRO A 49 -12.83 16.22 8.99
N GLY A 50 -13.83 15.36 9.05
CA GLY A 50 -15.21 15.74 9.27
C GLY A 50 -15.46 16.19 10.72
N PRO A 51 -16.69 16.65 11.04
CA PRO A 51 -17.11 16.90 12.40
C PRO A 51 -16.91 15.68 13.33
N GLY A 52 -16.76 15.96 14.62
CA GLY A 52 -16.68 14.91 15.65
C GLY A 52 -15.26 14.42 15.95
N VAL A 53 -14.29 14.68 15.09
CA VAL A 53 -12.90 14.28 15.29
C VAL A 53 -12.15 15.25 16.20
N SER A 54 -11.36 14.71 17.13
CA SER A 54 -10.40 15.48 17.93
C SER A 54 -9.26 14.63 18.46
N SER A 55 -8.13 15.26 18.80
CA SER A 55 -6.97 14.61 19.42
C SER A 55 -7.32 13.61 20.54
N PRO A 56 -6.70 12.41 20.56
CA PRO A 56 -5.58 12.00 19.70
C PRO A 56 -5.95 11.46 18.31
N TYR A 57 -7.23 11.31 17.98
CA TYR A 57 -7.70 10.65 16.75
C TYR A 57 -7.61 11.52 15.48
N ASP A 58 -7.00 12.70 15.57
CA ASP A 58 -6.83 13.66 14.47
C ASP A 58 -5.43 13.63 13.82
N ASP A 59 -4.65 12.57 14.07
CA ASP A 59 -3.32 12.37 13.49
C ASP A 59 -3.37 11.41 12.28
N PRO A 60 -3.33 11.91 11.03
CA PRO A 60 -3.41 11.07 9.85
C PRO A 60 -2.17 10.20 9.61
N THR A 61 -1.08 10.42 10.34
CA THR A 61 0.12 9.58 10.21
C THR A 61 -0.08 8.20 10.83
N LEU A 62 -1.14 8.01 11.62
CA LEU A 62 -1.53 6.72 12.18
C LEU A 62 -2.03 5.73 11.12
N ALA A 63 -2.42 6.19 9.93
CA ALA A 63 -2.87 5.32 8.83
C ALA A 63 -1.74 4.85 7.88
N LEU A 64 -0.48 5.13 8.24
CA LEU A 64 0.69 4.78 7.43
C LEU A 64 1.33 3.48 7.91
N GLU A 65 2.12 2.87 7.05
CA GLU A 65 2.80 1.61 7.33
C GLU A 65 1.83 0.45 7.57
N ALA A 66 2.37 -0.69 8.01
CA ALA A 66 1.57 -1.86 8.37
C ALA A 66 0.74 -1.60 9.64
N PRO A 67 -0.47 -2.19 9.75
CA PRO A 67 -1.33 -2.02 10.92
C PRO A 67 -0.61 -2.53 12.16
N ASP A 68 -0.63 -1.72 13.22
CA ASP A 68 0.07 -2.01 14.48
C ASP A 68 -0.90 -2.07 15.67
N ASP A 69 -2.20 -1.86 15.45
CA ASP A 69 -3.20 -2.09 16.49
C ASP A 69 -3.32 -3.57 16.83
N THR A 70 -3.08 -3.87 18.11
CA THR A 70 -3.12 -5.24 18.64
C THR A 70 -4.19 -5.42 19.72
N GLU A 71 -4.82 -4.33 20.20
CA GLU A 71 -5.76 -4.35 21.33
C GLU A 71 -6.87 -3.26 21.30
N TYR A 72 -7.27 -2.74 20.12
CA TYR A 72 -8.24 -1.62 20.01
C TYR A 72 -7.77 -0.38 20.78
N THR A 73 -6.54 0.03 20.51
CA THR A 73 -5.92 1.22 21.07
C THR A 73 -6.33 2.48 20.31
N ASP A 74 -6.01 3.66 20.85
CA ASP A 74 -6.26 4.97 20.21
C ASP A 74 -5.31 5.22 19.01
N ASN A 75 -4.90 4.18 18.29
CA ASN A 75 -3.85 4.19 17.28
C ASN A 75 -4.39 4.15 15.85
N ALA A 76 -5.50 4.85 15.61
CA ALA A 76 -6.07 5.05 14.28
C ALA A 76 -6.48 6.50 14.10
N VAL A 77 -6.52 6.95 12.85
CA VAL A 77 -7.06 8.26 12.48
C VAL A 77 -8.56 8.16 12.21
N ALA A 78 -9.36 8.94 12.94
CA ALA A 78 -10.78 9.06 12.66
C ALA A 78 -11.00 9.98 11.45
N LEU A 79 -11.88 9.59 10.52
CA LEU A 79 -12.20 10.43 9.38
C LEU A 79 -13.13 11.59 9.76
N GLY A 80 -14.10 11.37 10.65
CA GLY A 80 -15.19 12.32 10.90
C GLY A 80 -16.25 12.24 9.83
N ASP A 81 -17.45 12.75 10.13
CA ASP A 81 -18.58 12.72 9.18
C ASP A 81 -18.19 13.39 7.85
N GLU A 82 -18.25 12.62 6.75
CA GLU A 82 -17.84 13.08 5.40
C GLU A 82 -16.38 13.53 5.29
N GLY A 83 -15.54 13.14 6.26
CA GLY A 83 -14.13 13.44 6.27
C GLY A 83 -13.36 12.70 5.19
N VAL A 84 -12.23 13.27 4.79
CA VAL A 84 -11.44 12.77 3.66
C VAL A 84 -9.98 12.57 4.06
N LEU A 85 -9.47 11.38 3.78
CA LEU A 85 -8.05 11.04 3.89
C LEU A 85 -7.53 10.62 2.51
N VAL A 86 -6.41 11.20 2.09
CA VAL A 86 -5.70 10.81 0.87
C VAL A 86 -4.31 10.33 1.24
N LEU A 87 -4.04 9.07 0.90
CA LEU A 87 -2.78 8.38 1.14
C LEU A 87 -2.06 8.08 -0.18
N ARG A 88 -0.76 7.83 -0.09
CA ARG A 88 0.08 7.51 -1.22
C ARG A 88 1.06 6.38 -0.93
N PHE A 89 1.14 5.49 -1.91
CA PHE A 89 2.21 4.53 -2.17
C PHE A 89 3.37 5.23 -2.88
N THR A 90 4.54 5.25 -2.25
CA THR A 90 5.75 5.97 -2.70
C THR A 90 6.87 5.04 -3.12
N ASP A 91 6.92 3.83 -2.58
CA ASP A 91 7.88 2.78 -2.96
C ASP A 91 7.18 1.51 -3.50
N ASN A 92 5.86 1.56 -3.68
CA ASN A 92 5.06 0.50 -4.26
C ASN A 92 3.88 1.08 -5.06
N SER A 93 3.02 0.21 -5.61
CA SER A 93 1.82 0.62 -6.32
C SER A 93 0.77 -0.49 -6.36
N LEU A 94 -0.48 -0.11 -6.13
CA LEU A 94 -1.64 -0.98 -6.30
C LEU A 94 -1.84 -1.30 -7.79
N ILE A 95 -2.07 -2.59 -8.08
CA ILE A 95 -2.43 -3.09 -9.41
C ILE A 95 -3.57 -4.09 -9.29
N THR A 96 -4.20 -4.41 -10.42
CA THR A 96 -5.18 -5.51 -10.55
C THR A 96 -4.51 -6.88 -10.42
N SER A 97 -5.12 -7.81 -9.70
CA SER A 97 -4.70 -9.22 -9.58
C SER A 97 -5.03 -10.05 -10.83
N GLY A 98 -6.09 -9.68 -11.55
CA GLY A 98 -6.61 -10.45 -12.68
C GLY A 98 -7.60 -11.56 -12.30
N ASP A 99 -8.03 -11.62 -11.03
CA ASP A 99 -9.09 -12.51 -10.57
C ASP A 99 -10.16 -11.74 -9.78
N SER A 100 -10.84 -12.38 -8.82
CA SER A 100 -11.91 -11.76 -8.02
C SER A 100 -11.57 -11.71 -6.53
N GLU A 101 -10.30 -11.93 -6.18
CA GLU A 101 -9.80 -11.72 -4.83
C GLU A 101 -9.59 -10.21 -4.59
N TYR A 102 -9.46 -9.82 -3.33
CA TYR A 102 -9.24 -8.43 -2.98
C TYR A 102 -7.83 -7.97 -3.36
N ASP A 103 -7.72 -6.78 -3.94
CA ASP A 103 -6.45 -6.14 -4.30
C ASP A 103 -6.02 -5.09 -3.30
N LEU A 104 -6.97 -4.49 -2.59
CA LEU A 104 -6.78 -3.41 -1.63
C LEU A 104 -7.52 -3.76 -0.34
N TRP A 105 -6.93 -3.43 0.80
CA TRP A 105 -7.53 -3.62 2.11
C TRP A 105 -7.38 -2.36 2.97
N ILE A 106 -8.46 -2.02 3.66
CA ILE A 106 -8.52 -0.93 4.62
C ILE A 106 -8.58 -1.55 6.01
N PHE A 107 -7.59 -1.27 6.85
CA PHE A 107 -7.63 -1.63 8.27
C PHE A 107 -8.33 -0.52 9.02
N GLU A 108 -9.46 -0.88 9.62
CA GLU A 108 -10.28 -0.01 10.44
C GLU A 108 -10.43 -0.65 11.82
N ILE A 109 -10.35 0.18 12.86
CA ILE A 109 -10.55 -0.24 14.25
C ILE A 109 -12.01 -0.03 14.62
N GLY A 110 -12.59 -0.97 15.36
CA GLY A 110 -13.96 -0.83 15.88
C GLY A 110 -15.04 -1.36 14.93
N ASP A 111 -16.17 -0.68 14.91
CA ASP A 111 -17.30 -1.04 14.06
C ASP A 111 -17.04 -0.53 12.64
N LEU A 112 -17.20 -1.38 11.64
CA LEU A 112 -17.00 -0.99 10.24
C LEU A 112 -17.99 0.10 9.81
N GLU A 113 -17.48 1.29 9.52
CA GLU A 113 -18.22 2.46 9.05
C GLU A 113 -18.07 2.63 7.51
N PRO A 114 -19.18 2.85 6.78
CA PRO A 114 -19.14 3.01 5.34
C PRO A 114 -18.27 4.19 4.93
N THR A 115 -17.33 3.90 4.06
CA THR A 115 -16.28 4.75 3.55
C THR A 115 -16.16 4.48 2.06
N ASP A 116 -16.39 5.49 1.24
CA ASP A 116 -16.13 5.44 -0.19
C ASP A 116 -14.62 5.40 -0.43
N VAL A 117 -14.20 4.52 -1.35
CA VAL A 117 -12.80 4.28 -1.71
C VAL A 117 -12.60 4.64 -3.18
N ALA A 118 -11.66 5.55 -3.42
CA ALA A 118 -11.21 5.89 -4.77
C ALA A 118 -9.71 5.70 -4.93
N ILE A 119 -9.29 5.36 -6.15
CA ILE A 119 -7.87 5.22 -6.51
C ILE A 119 -7.47 6.22 -7.59
N SER A 120 -6.19 6.57 -7.63
CA SER A 120 -5.64 7.47 -8.65
C SER A 120 -4.21 7.11 -9.04
N THR A 121 -3.85 7.47 -10.28
CA THR A 121 -2.48 7.38 -10.78
C THR A 121 -1.69 8.67 -10.55
N ASP A 122 -2.36 9.80 -10.30
CA ASP A 122 -1.72 11.13 -10.25
C ASP A 122 -2.18 12.01 -9.07
N GLY A 123 -3.13 11.54 -8.25
CA GLY A 123 -3.67 12.28 -7.10
C GLY A 123 -4.67 13.38 -7.47
N THR A 124 -5.06 13.49 -8.74
CA THR A 124 -6.00 14.51 -9.24
C THR A 124 -7.20 13.92 -9.96
N GLY A 125 -7.02 12.85 -10.74
CA GLY A 125 -8.10 12.09 -11.37
C GLY A 125 -8.43 10.84 -10.56
N TRP A 126 -9.66 10.75 -10.07
CA TRP A 126 -10.11 9.68 -9.17
C TRP A 126 -11.04 8.68 -9.87
N ILE A 127 -10.85 7.40 -9.58
CA ILE A 127 -11.74 6.31 -9.98
C ILE A 127 -12.33 5.73 -8.69
N GLU A 128 -13.64 5.84 -8.53
CA GLU A 128 -14.36 5.24 -7.40
C GLU A 128 -14.39 3.71 -7.60
N VAL A 129 -13.88 2.97 -6.62
CA VAL A 129 -13.74 1.51 -6.63
C VAL A 129 -14.58 0.84 -5.53
N GLY A 130 -15.66 1.52 -5.13
CA GLY A 130 -16.65 1.01 -4.19
C GLY A 130 -16.51 1.63 -2.81
N ALA A 131 -17.21 1.03 -1.86
CA ALA A 131 -17.18 1.42 -0.46
C ALA A 131 -16.91 0.20 0.40
N ASN A 132 -16.28 0.37 1.56
CA ASN A 132 -16.16 -0.66 2.59
C ASN A 132 -17.51 -0.87 3.36
N SER A 133 -18.66 -0.76 2.68
CA SER A 133 -19.96 -0.88 3.32
C SER A 133 -20.31 -2.35 3.60
N GLY A 134 -20.29 -2.79 4.86
CA GLY A 134 -20.79 -4.12 5.25
C GLY A 134 -19.95 -4.84 6.29
N ALA A 135 -19.39 -6.00 5.92
CA ALA A 135 -18.59 -6.87 6.81
C ALA A 135 -17.16 -7.09 6.28
N THR A 136 -16.77 -6.39 5.21
CA THR A 136 -15.50 -6.61 4.51
C THR A 136 -14.85 -5.29 4.15
N SER A 137 -13.61 -5.11 4.59
CA SER A 137 -12.79 -3.93 4.31
C SER A 137 -11.94 -4.06 3.03
N GLY A 138 -12.11 -5.16 2.30
CA GLY A 138 -11.39 -5.47 1.06
C GLY A 138 -12.10 -4.97 -0.19
N ILE A 139 -11.32 -4.51 -1.16
CA ILE A 139 -11.79 -4.06 -2.48
C ILE A 139 -11.07 -4.87 -3.56
N ASP A 140 -11.86 -5.53 -4.41
CA ASP A 140 -11.45 -6.09 -5.69
C ASP A 140 -11.55 -4.95 -6.73
N ILE A 141 -10.41 -4.47 -7.22
CA ILE A 141 -10.38 -3.39 -8.22
C ILE A 141 -10.51 -3.93 -9.65
N ASP A 142 -10.30 -5.22 -9.87
CA ASP A 142 -10.59 -5.91 -11.15
C ASP A 142 -12.07 -5.79 -11.54
N ALA A 143 -12.98 -5.78 -10.55
CA ALA A 143 -14.41 -5.54 -10.75
C ALA A 143 -14.73 -4.18 -11.42
N TYR A 144 -13.78 -3.23 -11.41
CA TYR A 144 -13.92 -1.89 -11.99
C TYR A 144 -13.19 -1.73 -13.33
N ILE A 145 -12.63 -2.82 -13.90
CA ILE A 145 -12.04 -2.81 -15.23
C ILE A 145 -13.11 -2.41 -16.26
N GLY A 146 -12.79 -1.39 -17.06
CA GLY A 146 -13.72 -0.80 -18.02
C GLY A 146 -14.61 0.33 -17.45
N SER A 147 -14.57 0.54 -16.14
CA SER A 147 -15.20 1.68 -15.43
C SER A 147 -14.17 2.71 -14.95
N GLY A 148 -12.95 2.67 -15.51
CA GLY A 148 -11.84 3.56 -15.16
C GLY A 148 -10.59 2.79 -14.77
N VAL A 149 -10.74 1.63 -14.14
CA VAL A 149 -9.60 0.74 -13.86
C VAL A 149 -9.10 0.09 -15.15
N VAL A 150 -7.78 -0.01 -15.26
CA VAL A 150 -7.08 -0.61 -16.41
C VAL A 150 -6.14 -1.69 -15.89
N ALA A 151 -6.25 -2.91 -16.42
CA ALA A 151 -5.44 -4.04 -16.00
C ALA A 151 -3.94 -3.75 -16.10
N GLY A 152 -3.19 -4.06 -15.05
CA GLY A 152 -1.75 -3.83 -14.92
C GLY A 152 -1.34 -2.35 -14.82
N LYS A 153 -2.30 -1.43 -14.74
CA LYS A 153 -2.01 -0.01 -14.47
C LYS A 153 -1.66 0.15 -12.99
N LYS A 154 -0.64 0.96 -12.73
CA LYS A 154 -0.21 1.33 -11.39
C LYS A 154 -1.03 2.49 -10.85
N TYR A 155 -1.60 2.29 -9.67
CA TYR A 155 -2.31 3.30 -8.89
C TYR A 155 -1.50 3.59 -7.63
N TYR A 156 -1.21 4.86 -7.40
CA TYR A 156 -0.30 5.30 -6.34
C TYR A 156 -1.03 5.96 -5.18
N PHE A 157 -2.31 6.26 -5.35
CA PHE A 157 -3.07 7.04 -4.40
C PHE A 157 -4.37 6.34 -4.05
N VAL A 158 -4.74 6.39 -2.78
CA VAL A 158 -6.04 5.98 -2.26
C VAL A 158 -6.67 7.18 -1.58
N LYS A 159 -7.93 7.43 -1.85
CA LYS A 159 -8.76 8.43 -1.18
C LYS A 159 -9.88 7.69 -0.46
N LEU A 160 -9.98 7.92 0.83
CA LEU A 160 -11.06 7.46 1.69
C LEU A 160 -11.98 8.63 2.01
N THR A 161 -13.29 8.40 1.95
CA THR A 161 -14.30 9.41 2.29
C THR A 161 -15.37 8.75 3.14
N ASP A 162 -15.47 9.17 4.40
CA ASP A 162 -16.54 8.70 5.30
C ASP A 162 -17.92 9.02 4.71
N LEU A 163 -18.90 8.15 4.93
CA LEU A 163 -20.25 8.29 4.38
C LEU A 163 -21.30 8.46 5.46
N LEU A 164 -22.28 9.32 5.15
CA LEU A 164 -23.50 9.40 5.92
C LEU A 164 -24.40 8.17 5.72
N PRO A 165 -25.24 7.81 6.72
CA PRO A 165 -25.46 8.55 7.97
C PRO A 165 -24.38 8.30 9.03
N HIS A 166 -24.12 9.33 9.84
CA HIS A 166 -23.28 9.28 11.05
C HIS A 166 -23.56 8.03 11.90
N GLN A 167 -22.51 7.28 12.22
CA GLN A 167 -22.57 6.03 12.98
C GLN A 167 -21.90 6.14 14.35
N THR A 168 -20.72 6.74 14.45
CA THR A 168 -19.96 6.94 15.71
C THR A 168 -19.79 8.41 16.08
N GLY A 169 -19.74 8.72 17.37
CA GLY A 169 -19.66 10.09 17.90
C GLY A 169 -18.25 10.54 18.28
N SER A 170 -18.14 11.81 18.66
CA SER A 170 -16.88 12.40 19.14
C SER A 170 -16.27 11.64 20.33
N PRO A 171 -14.92 11.47 20.41
CA PRO A 171 -13.89 12.15 19.60
C PRO A 171 -13.39 11.42 18.34
N TYR A 172 -13.97 10.27 17.98
CA TYR A 172 -13.57 9.40 16.88
C TYR A 172 -14.80 9.15 15.96
N ALA A 173 -15.44 10.23 15.52
CA ALA A 173 -16.59 10.06 14.62
C ALA A 173 -16.13 9.55 13.25
N GLY A 174 -16.96 8.74 12.58
CA GLY A 174 -16.65 8.15 11.28
C GLY A 174 -15.52 7.13 11.33
N ALA A 175 -15.20 6.54 10.18
CA ALA A 175 -14.24 5.42 10.12
C ALA A 175 -12.87 5.73 10.76
N ASP A 176 -12.36 4.78 11.55
CA ASP A 176 -11.11 4.85 12.30
C ASP A 176 -9.99 4.06 11.60
N ILE A 177 -9.20 4.71 10.75
CA ILE A 177 -8.23 4.06 9.85
C ILE A 177 -6.88 3.82 10.54
N ASP A 178 -6.48 2.56 10.60
CA ASP A 178 -5.20 2.08 11.14
C ASP A 178 -4.18 1.86 10.02
N ALA A 179 -4.60 1.35 8.86
CA ALA A 179 -3.70 1.20 7.72
C ALA A 179 -4.46 1.03 6.39
N VAL A 180 -3.77 1.27 5.29
CA VAL A 180 -4.27 0.95 3.93
C VAL A 180 -3.19 0.18 3.18
N GLY A 181 -3.50 -1.06 2.79
CA GLY A 181 -2.56 -1.98 2.17
C GLY A 181 -3.01 -2.47 0.80
N ALA A 182 -2.12 -2.41 -0.19
CA ALA A 182 -2.29 -3.05 -1.49
C ALA A 182 -1.88 -4.52 -1.42
N ILE A 183 -2.85 -5.44 -1.39
CA ILE A 183 -2.63 -6.89 -1.44
C ILE A 183 -1.93 -7.25 -2.76
N THR A 184 -2.46 -6.75 -3.87
CA THR A 184 -1.84 -6.89 -5.19
C THR A 184 -0.99 -5.64 -5.47
N THR A 185 0.29 -5.72 -5.13
CA THR A 185 1.22 -4.59 -5.26
C THR A 185 2.46 -4.92 -6.08
N VAL A 186 3.04 -3.89 -6.70
CA VAL A 186 4.33 -3.95 -7.37
C VAL A 186 5.29 -2.98 -6.67
N PRO A 187 6.35 -3.49 -6.01
CA PRO A 187 7.45 -2.67 -5.52
C PRO A 187 8.06 -1.81 -6.62
N GLU A 188 8.36 -0.55 -6.30
CA GLU A 188 9.14 0.34 -7.13
C GLU A 188 10.52 0.50 -6.52
N GLY A 189 11.56 0.48 -7.35
CA GLY A 189 12.91 0.76 -6.87
C GLY A 189 12.90 2.15 -6.22
N ILE A 190 13.30 2.24 -4.95
CA ILE A 190 13.50 3.51 -4.25
C ILE A 190 14.35 4.37 -5.18
N ILE A 191 13.78 5.45 -5.72
CA ILE A 191 14.54 6.47 -6.45
C ILE A 191 15.41 7.21 -5.43
N THR A 192 16.43 6.54 -4.91
CA THR A 192 17.50 7.18 -4.17
C THR A 192 18.14 8.15 -5.15
N ALA A 193 17.95 9.44 -4.91
CA ALA A 193 18.68 10.49 -5.61
C ALA A 193 20.18 10.32 -5.31
N GLY A 194 20.85 9.43 -6.05
CA GLY A 194 22.23 9.03 -5.78
C GLY A 194 22.70 7.72 -6.42
N GLY A 195 21.81 6.85 -6.91
CA GLY A 195 22.22 5.64 -7.64
C GLY A 195 22.48 5.94 -9.11
N SER A 196 23.72 5.79 -9.57
CA SER A 196 24.01 5.83 -11.01
C SER A 196 23.48 4.55 -11.65
N ASP A 197 22.33 4.63 -12.31
CA ASP A 197 21.75 3.54 -13.07
C ASP A 197 22.79 3.00 -14.06
N GLY A 198 23.23 1.76 -13.82
CA GLY A 198 24.09 0.98 -14.71
C GLY A 198 23.35 0.57 -15.97
N VAL A 199 22.80 1.52 -16.72
CA VAL A 199 22.23 1.33 -18.05
C VAL A 199 23.37 0.98 -18.99
N THR A 200 23.68 -0.31 -19.08
CA THR A 200 24.48 -0.83 -20.20
C THR A 200 23.62 -0.74 -21.45
N THR A 201 23.87 0.29 -22.25
CA THR A 201 23.26 0.45 -23.58
C THR A 201 23.64 -0.76 -24.44
N PRO A 202 22.70 -1.44 -25.13
CA PRO A 202 23.05 -2.54 -26.01
C PRO A 202 23.92 -2.03 -27.17
N ALA A 203 25.12 -2.59 -27.31
CA ALA A 203 25.98 -2.33 -28.46
C ALA A 203 25.29 -2.80 -29.75
N ILE A 204 24.99 -1.85 -30.63
CA ILE A 204 24.48 -2.15 -31.97
C ILE A 204 25.67 -2.58 -32.83
N LYS A 205 25.51 -3.76 -33.46
CA LYS A 205 26.49 -4.42 -34.34
C LYS A 205 26.98 -3.54 -35.49
#